data_AF-A0A0A2J6A2-F1
#
_entry.id   AF-A0A0A2J6A2-F1
#
_cell.length_a   1.000
_cell.length_b   1.000
_cell.length_c   1.000
_cell.angle_alpha   90.00
_cell.angle_beta   90.00
_cell.angle_gamma   90.00
#
_symmetry.space_group_name_H-M   'P 1'
#
loop_
_entity.id
_entity.type
_entity.pdbx_description
1 polymer ?
#
loop_
_entity_poly.entity_id
_entity_poly.type
_entity_poly.pdbx_seq_one_letter_code
_entity_poly.pdbx_strand_id
1 'polypeptide(L)'
;MAAPASKTIHDLNGSWAVNDNLSESSADILKVQGVNWLTRKVIAMANVTLTIDQRKDENGEILFDIDNKPSGGLPATQEKRVLNWKPVELTHGLFGNIRGRSRICKLADLDDDYLRQGWEDGTEEVMQFKTEHLDSKGVVTQQVGGFIVLNGTRHYARRVLVNKEDGERLEAKLVYDYQG
;
A
#
# COMPACT_ATOMS: atom_id res chain seq x y z
N MET A 1 -0.35 14.68 10.43
CA MET A 1 -1.63 15.29 10.88
C MET A 1 -2.78 14.38 10.47
N ALA A 2 -3.99 14.64 10.99
CA ALA A 2 -5.19 13.97 10.52
C ALA A 2 -5.38 14.17 9.00
N ALA A 3 -5.89 13.15 8.32
CA ALA A 3 -6.32 13.27 6.94
C ALA A 3 -7.57 14.17 6.86
N PRO A 4 -7.57 15.24 6.04
CA PRO A 4 -8.73 16.09 5.85
C PRO A 4 -9.93 15.28 5.32
N ALA A 5 -11.15 15.69 5.66
CA ALA A 5 -12.37 15.06 5.14
C ALA A 5 -12.50 15.16 3.61
N SER A 6 -11.86 16.16 2.99
CA SER A 6 -11.80 16.29 1.53
C SER A 6 -10.95 15.19 0.85
N LYS A 7 -10.05 14.53 1.58
CA LYS A 7 -9.25 13.43 1.04
C LYS A 7 -10.04 12.14 1.05
N THR A 8 -10.11 11.51 -0.13
CA THR A 8 -10.86 10.28 -0.37
C THR A 8 -9.99 9.33 -1.20
N ILE A 9 -10.42 8.09 -1.39
CA ILE A 9 -9.71 7.17 -2.31
C ILE A 9 -9.77 7.64 -3.78
N HIS A 10 -10.61 8.64 -4.10
CA HIS A 10 -10.67 9.26 -5.42
C HIS A 10 -9.82 10.54 -5.50
N ASP A 11 -9.28 11.02 -4.36
CA ASP A 11 -8.30 12.11 -4.28
C ASP A 11 -7.37 11.89 -3.08
N LEU A 12 -6.28 11.16 -3.31
CA LEU A 12 -5.17 11.00 -2.36
C LEU A 12 -4.01 11.97 -2.61
N ASN A 13 -4.18 12.98 -3.47
CA ASN A 13 -3.09 13.90 -3.82
C ASN A 13 -2.49 14.55 -2.57
N GLY A 14 -1.16 14.64 -2.53
CA GLY A 14 -0.42 15.26 -1.42
C GLY A 14 0.62 14.32 -0.80
N SER A 15 1.14 14.72 0.35
CA SER A 15 2.21 14.06 1.08
C SER A 15 1.70 13.34 2.32
N TRP A 16 2.17 12.11 2.50
CA TRP A 16 1.72 11.18 3.54
C TRP A 16 2.93 10.51 4.18
N ALA A 17 3.21 10.81 5.45
CA ALA A 17 4.29 10.16 6.19
C ALA A 17 3.76 8.92 6.91
N VAL A 18 4.47 7.79 6.84
CA VAL A 18 4.12 6.63 7.65
C VAL A 18 4.20 6.99 9.14
N ASN A 19 3.26 6.49 9.93
CA ASN A 19 3.25 6.62 11.38
C ASN A 19 3.66 5.28 11.99
N ASP A 20 4.94 5.14 12.32
CA ASP A 20 5.51 3.89 12.85
C ASP A 20 4.86 3.45 14.16
N ASN A 21 4.37 4.39 14.98
CA ASN A 21 3.73 4.07 16.26
C ASN A 21 2.33 3.45 16.09
N LEU A 22 1.68 3.71 14.96
CA LEU A 22 0.35 3.19 14.64
C LEU A 22 0.38 2.05 13.61
N SER A 23 1.56 1.77 13.06
CA SER A 23 1.78 0.76 12.01
C SER A 23 2.39 -0.52 12.58
N GLU A 24 2.06 -1.64 11.96
CA GLU A 24 2.77 -2.89 12.14
C GLU A 24 4.18 -2.80 11.52
N SER A 25 5.13 -3.54 12.09
CA SER A 25 6.54 -3.49 11.72
C SER A 25 6.77 -3.85 10.24
N SER A 26 7.28 -2.89 9.47
CA SER A 26 7.69 -3.10 8.07
C SER A 26 8.73 -4.21 7.92
N ALA A 27 9.57 -4.48 8.94
CA ALA A 27 10.55 -5.56 8.90
C ALA A 27 9.90 -6.94 8.83
N ASP A 28 8.79 -7.15 9.53
CA ASP A 28 8.09 -8.44 9.57
C ASP A 28 7.38 -8.70 8.24
N ILE A 29 6.80 -7.65 7.64
CA ILE A 29 6.24 -7.68 6.29
C ILE A 29 7.28 -8.11 5.26
N LEU A 30 8.41 -7.43 5.24
CA LEU A 30 9.47 -7.70 4.28
C LEU A 30 10.10 -9.09 4.49
N LYS A 31 10.10 -9.61 5.73
CA LYS A 31 10.65 -10.94 6.04
C LYS A 31 9.83 -12.03 5.37
N VAL A 32 8.52 -11.94 5.48
CA VAL A 32 7.61 -12.89 4.85
C VAL A 32 7.68 -12.78 3.33
N GLN A 33 7.86 -11.57 2.79
CA GLN A 33 8.03 -11.33 1.34
C GLN A 33 9.40 -11.77 0.77
N GLY A 34 10.26 -12.43 1.56
CA GLY A 34 11.53 -12.97 1.07
C GLY A 34 12.65 -11.93 0.89
N VAL A 35 12.46 -10.69 1.33
CA VAL A 35 13.49 -9.63 1.26
C VAL A 35 14.62 -9.93 2.22
N ASN A 36 15.87 -9.76 1.82
CA ASN A 36 17.04 -10.02 2.65
C ASN A 36 17.03 -9.23 3.98
N TRP A 37 17.37 -9.88 5.10
CA TRP A 37 17.41 -9.34 6.47
C TRP A 37 18.06 -7.95 6.60
N LEU A 38 19.19 -7.72 5.92
CA LEU A 38 19.90 -6.44 6.01
C LEU A 38 19.06 -5.30 5.42
N THR A 39 18.45 -5.54 4.27
CA THR A 39 17.54 -4.61 3.59
C THR A 39 16.29 -4.35 4.44
N ARG A 40 15.75 -5.39 5.11
CA ARG A 40 14.61 -5.23 6.04
C ARG A 40 14.95 -4.31 7.21
N LYS A 41 16.14 -4.47 7.79
CA LYS A 41 16.59 -3.66 8.93
C LYS A 41 16.76 -2.20 8.55
N VAL A 42 17.31 -1.93 7.36
CA VAL A 42 17.48 -0.58 6.82
C VAL A 42 16.12 0.09 6.51
N ILE A 43 15.17 -0.63 5.90
CA ILE A 43 13.84 -0.09 5.60
C ILE A 43 13.03 0.13 6.88
N ALA A 44 13.11 -0.76 7.87
CA ALA A 44 12.41 -0.59 9.14
C ALA A 44 12.96 0.54 10.02
N MET A 45 14.18 1.02 9.75
CA MET A 45 14.73 2.22 10.38
C MET A 45 14.40 3.50 9.60
N ALA A 46 13.87 3.38 8.38
CA ALA A 46 13.58 4.51 7.51
C ALA A 46 12.09 4.85 7.54
N ASN A 47 11.76 6.04 8.03
CA ASN A 47 10.43 6.59 7.90
C ASN A 47 10.18 6.91 6.42
N VAL A 48 9.13 6.35 5.83
CA VAL A 48 8.80 6.56 4.42
C VAL A 48 7.72 7.64 4.29
N THR A 49 8.00 8.66 3.48
CA THR A 49 6.99 9.62 3.01
C THR A 49 6.57 9.24 1.60
N LEU A 50 5.26 9.16 1.38
CA LEU A 50 4.64 9.01 0.08
C LEU A 50 4.22 10.38 -0.43
N THR A 51 4.67 10.76 -1.63
CA THR A 51 4.05 11.85 -2.39
C THR A 51 3.18 11.22 -3.46
N ILE A 52 1.89 11.52 -3.44
CA ILE A 52 0.91 10.93 -4.34
C ILE A 52 0.43 11.98 -5.34
N ASP A 53 0.47 11.60 -6.62
CA ASP A 53 -0.22 12.29 -7.71
C ASP A 53 -1.27 11.34 -8.32
N GLN A 54 -2.54 11.73 -8.19
CA GLN A 54 -3.71 11.00 -8.66
C GLN A 54 -4.49 11.90 -9.62
N ARG A 55 -4.59 11.45 -10.87
CA ARG A 55 -5.23 12.20 -11.96
C ARG A 55 -5.96 11.26 -12.91
N LYS A 56 -6.83 11.81 -13.75
CA LYS A 56 -7.43 11.05 -14.86
C LYS A 56 -6.65 11.33 -16.14
N ASP A 57 -6.47 10.32 -16.97
CA ASP A 57 -5.93 10.48 -18.32
C ASP A 57 -7.02 10.93 -19.32
N GLU A 58 -6.65 11.09 -20.58
CA GLU A 58 -7.55 11.49 -21.67
C GLU A 58 -8.70 10.48 -21.90
N ASN A 59 -8.51 9.22 -21.51
CA ASN A 59 -9.49 8.14 -21.61
C ASN A 59 -10.36 7.99 -20.35
N GLY A 60 -10.10 8.79 -19.31
CA GLY A 60 -10.77 8.72 -18.02
C GLY A 60 -10.25 7.62 -17.08
N GLU A 61 -9.17 6.92 -17.43
CA GLU A 61 -8.49 5.98 -16.54
C GLU A 61 -7.79 6.75 -15.41
N ILE A 62 -7.83 6.22 -14.19
CA ILE A 62 -7.16 6.85 -13.04
C ILE A 62 -5.69 6.46 -13.05
N LEU A 63 -4.82 7.45 -13.25
CA LEU A 63 -3.39 7.37 -13.05
C LEU A 63 -3.06 7.64 -11.58
N PHE A 64 -2.20 6.80 -11.02
CA PHE A 64 -1.82 6.84 -9.61
C PHE A 64 -0.31 6.67 -9.50
N ASP A 65 0.37 7.80 -9.38
CA ASP A 65 1.82 7.88 -9.27
C ASP A 65 2.19 8.14 -7.80
N ILE A 66 3.18 7.38 -7.30
CA ILE A 66 3.65 7.46 -5.92
C ILE A 66 5.16 7.59 -5.93
N ASP A 67 5.67 8.66 -5.33
CA ASP A 67 7.07 8.78 -5.00
C ASP A 67 7.28 8.40 -3.54
N ASN A 68 7.99 7.30 -3.31
CA ASN A 68 8.40 6.85 -1.98
C ASN A 68 9.75 7.49 -1.65
N LYS A 69 9.79 8.29 -0.59
CA LYS A 69 11.01 8.90 -0.07
C LYS A 69 11.30 8.35 1.33
N PRO A 70 12.22 7.38 1.47
CA PRO A 70 12.68 6.94 2.78
C PRO A 70 13.57 8.01 3.43
N SER A 71 13.54 8.09 4.75
CA SER A 71 14.48 8.90 5.52
C SER A 71 15.91 8.31 5.49
N GLY A 72 16.89 9.07 5.99
CA GLY A 72 18.26 8.56 6.16
C GLY A 72 19.09 8.44 4.88
N GLY A 73 18.70 9.10 3.80
CA GLY A 73 19.51 9.18 2.56
C GLY A 73 19.44 7.95 1.67
N LEU A 74 18.46 7.06 1.91
CA LEU A 74 18.22 5.91 1.05
C LEU A 74 17.62 6.35 -0.31
N PRO A 75 17.84 5.57 -1.39
CA PRO A 75 17.27 5.87 -2.69
C PRO A 75 15.74 5.96 -2.63
N ALA A 76 15.19 7.03 -3.20
CA ALA A 76 13.76 7.13 -3.45
C ALA A 76 13.34 6.15 -4.54
N THR A 77 12.09 5.66 -4.48
CA THR A 77 11.50 4.83 -5.53
C THR A 77 10.24 5.47 -6.05
N GLN A 78 9.91 5.19 -7.31
CA GLN A 78 8.68 5.67 -7.94
C GLN A 78 7.85 4.49 -8.40
N GLU A 79 6.54 4.56 -8.15
CA GLU A 79 5.56 3.58 -8.59
C GLU A 79 4.50 4.29 -9.43
N LYS A 80 4.38 3.91 -10.70
CA LYS A 80 3.35 4.42 -11.60
C LYS A 80 2.30 3.35 -11.86
N ARG A 81 1.03 3.68 -11.67
CA ARG A 81 -0.08 2.73 -11.81
C ARG A 81 -1.23 3.33 -12.60
N VAL A 82 -1.95 2.44 -13.26
CA VAL A 82 -3.27 2.70 -13.81
C VAL A 82 -4.27 1.84 -13.04
N LEU A 83 -5.31 2.45 -12.47
CA LEU A 83 -6.29 1.74 -11.63
C LEU A 83 -7.38 1.05 -12.48
N ASN A 84 -6.98 0.24 -13.45
CA ASN A 84 -7.87 -0.45 -14.40
C ASN A 84 -7.87 -1.98 -14.27
N TRP A 85 -7.24 -2.50 -13.21
CA TRP A 85 -7.09 -3.94 -12.91
C TRP A 85 -6.34 -4.78 -13.95
N LYS A 86 -5.77 -4.16 -14.99
CA LYS A 86 -4.94 -4.88 -15.96
C LYS A 86 -3.60 -5.26 -15.32
N PRO A 87 -3.10 -6.47 -15.56
CA PRO A 87 -1.80 -6.89 -15.04
C PRO A 87 -0.68 -6.12 -15.74
N VAL A 88 0.30 -5.70 -14.95
CA VAL A 88 1.55 -5.08 -15.41
C VAL A 88 2.70 -5.85 -14.79
N GLU A 89 3.60 -6.36 -15.64
CA GLU A 89 4.84 -6.99 -15.20
C GLU A 89 5.97 -5.97 -15.17
N LEU A 90 6.78 -6.01 -14.11
CA LEU A 90 7.95 -5.15 -13.97
C LEU A 90 9.00 -5.83 -13.08
N THR A 91 10.26 -5.43 -13.26
CA THR A 91 11.36 -5.83 -12.38
C THR A 91 11.51 -4.78 -11.28
N HIS A 92 11.19 -5.16 -10.05
CA HIS A 92 11.30 -4.31 -8.87
C HIS A 92 12.65 -4.52 -8.17
N GLY A 93 13.34 -3.44 -7.83
CA GLY A 93 14.69 -3.52 -7.24
C GLY A 93 14.76 -4.30 -5.92
N LEU A 94 13.65 -4.39 -5.16
CA LEU A 94 13.59 -5.14 -3.90
C LEU A 94 12.96 -6.53 -4.02
N PHE A 95 12.11 -6.76 -5.02
CA PHE A 95 11.26 -7.96 -5.09
C PHE A 95 11.49 -8.81 -6.34
N GLY A 96 12.43 -8.41 -7.21
CA GLY A 96 12.64 -9.06 -8.50
C GLY A 96 11.46 -8.86 -9.44
N ASN A 97 11.20 -9.84 -10.30
CA ASN A 97 10.10 -9.81 -11.25
C ASN A 97 8.77 -9.99 -10.52
N ILE A 98 7.87 -9.02 -10.72
CA ILE A 98 6.53 -9.03 -10.15
C ILE A 98 5.49 -8.78 -11.23
N ARG A 99 4.28 -9.30 -11.00
CA ARG A 99 3.08 -8.93 -11.74
C ARG A 99 2.12 -8.20 -10.81
N GLY A 100 1.97 -6.90 -11.02
CA GLY A 100 1.08 -6.04 -10.26
C GLY A 100 -0.23 -5.79 -10.98
N ARG A 101 -1.31 -5.56 -10.24
CA ARG A 101 -2.56 -4.96 -10.74
C ARG A 101 -3.19 -4.10 -9.65
N SER A 102 -3.94 -3.08 -10.05
CA SER A 102 -4.54 -2.12 -9.13
C SER A 102 -5.88 -1.62 -9.62
N ARG A 103 -6.81 -1.34 -8.70
CA ARG A 103 -8.14 -0.79 -8.99
C ARG A 103 -8.71 -0.03 -7.79
N ILE A 104 -9.79 0.71 -8.01
CA ILE A 104 -10.78 1.00 -6.97
C ILE A 104 -11.88 -0.06 -7.09
N CYS A 105 -12.34 -0.61 -5.98
CA CYS A 105 -13.45 -1.57 -5.95
C CYS A 105 -14.33 -1.36 -4.73
N LYS A 106 -15.52 -1.98 -4.74
CA LYS A 106 -16.36 -2.01 -3.54
C LYS A 106 -15.67 -2.82 -2.46
N LEU A 107 -15.84 -2.40 -1.21
CA LEU A 107 -15.34 -3.10 -0.05
C LEU A 107 -15.86 -4.54 0.01
N ALA A 108 -17.12 -4.75 -0.39
CA ALA A 108 -17.76 -6.06 -0.45
C ALA A 108 -17.16 -7.01 -1.52
N ASP A 109 -16.43 -6.49 -2.51
CA ASP A 109 -15.83 -7.29 -3.59
C ASP A 109 -14.45 -7.86 -3.21
N LEU A 110 -13.97 -7.62 -1.98
CA LEU A 110 -12.72 -8.16 -1.49
C LEU A 110 -12.92 -9.59 -0.96
N ASP A 111 -12.07 -10.50 -1.39
CA ASP A 111 -12.19 -11.92 -1.04
C ASP A 111 -11.90 -12.20 0.45
N ASP A 112 -11.09 -11.36 1.11
CA ASP A 112 -10.53 -11.65 2.43
C ASP A 112 -11.15 -10.77 3.54
N ASP A 113 -11.59 -11.40 4.63
CA ASP A 113 -12.22 -10.72 5.77
C ASP A 113 -11.28 -9.68 6.42
N TYR A 114 -9.98 -9.98 6.52
CA TYR A 114 -9.02 -9.05 7.10
C TYR A 114 -8.93 -7.75 6.29
N LEU A 115 -9.03 -7.85 4.96
CA LEU A 115 -8.99 -6.69 4.08
C LEU A 115 -10.31 -5.89 4.09
N ARG A 116 -11.43 -6.49 4.54
CA ARG A 116 -12.74 -5.85 4.59
C ARG A 116 -13.02 -5.04 5.85
N GLN A 117 -12.22 -5.18 6.90
CA GLN A 117 -12.56 -4.67 8.23
C GLN A 117 -11.80 -3.42 8.68
N GLY A 118 -12.37 -2.72 9.68
CA GLY A 118 -11.72 -1.63 10.42
C GLY A 118 -11.47 -0.37 9.61
N TRP A 119 -12.27 -0.13 8.58
CA TRP A 119 -12.33 1.11 7.82
C TRP A 119 -13.26 2.13 8.50
N GLU A 120 -13.15 3.39 8.11
CA GLU A 120 -14.06 4.47 8.52
C GLU A 120 -15.53 4.09 8.24
N ASP A 121 -16.43 4.45 9.15
CA ASP A 121 -17.86 4.15 9.01
C ASP A 121 -18.41 4.71 7.70
N GLY A 122 -19.19 3.90 6.99
CA GLY A 122 -19.73 4.26 5.67
C GLY A 122 -18.76 4.06 4.49
N THR A 123 -17.59 3.45 4.70
CA THR A 123 -16.69 3.07 3.60
C THR A 123 -17.36 2.05 2.67
N GLU A 124 -17.70 2.45 1.45
CA GLU A 124 -18.25 1.57 0.41
C GLU A 124 -17.21 1.09 -0.60
N GLU A 125 -16.19 1.91 -0.87
CA GLU A 125 -15.14 1.66 -1.86
C GLU A 125 -13.75 1.81 -1.25
N VAL A 126 -12.79 1.06 -1.79
CA VAL A 126 -11.37 1.08 -1.38
C VAL A 126 -10.45 0.94 -2.60
N MET A 127 -9.19 1.34 -2.45
CA MET A 127 -8.16 0.99 -3.44
C MET A 127 -7.63 -0.42 -3.16
N GLN A 128 -7.54 -1.27 -4.17
CA GLN A 128 -6.96 -2.60 -4.08
C GLN A 128 -5.71 -2.70 -4.97
N PHE A 129 -4.66 -3.27 -4.42
CA PHE A 129 -3.42 -3.63 -5.11
C PHE A 129 -3.15 -5.11 -4.91
N LYS A 130 -2.80 -5.82 -5.97
CA LYS A 130 -2.38 -7.22 -5.90
C LYS A 130 -1.08 -7.39 -6.65
N THR A 131 -0.11 -8.01 -5.98
CA THR A 131 1.23 -8.27 -6.49
C THR A 131 1.53 -9.75 -6.38
N GLU A 132 1.80 -10.37 -7.52
CA GLU A 132 2.26 -11.76 -7.64
C GLU A 132 3.78 -11.73 -7.84
N HIS A 133 4.54 -12.41 -6.98
CA HIS A 133 5.99 -12.51 -7.13
C HIS A 133 6.32 -13.62 -8.13
N LEU A 134 6.94 -13.28 -9.25
CA LEU A 134 7.19 -14.23 -10.35
C LEU A 134 8.45 -15.07 -10.11
N ASP A 135 9.43 -14.48 -9.42
CA ASP A 135 10.68 -15.18 -9.06
C ASP A 135 10.54 -16.04 -7.79
N SER A 136 9.52 -15.78 -6.97
CA SER A 136 9.20 -16.52 -5.74
C SER A 136 7.85 -17.20 -5.87
N LYS A 137 7.85 -18.50 -6.21
CA LYS A 137 6.62 -19.27 -6.39
C LYS A 137 5.71 -19.17 -5.17
N GLY A 138 4.43 -18.94 -5.43
CA GLY A 138 3.38 -19.02 -4.41
C GLY A 138 3.23 -17.80 -3.51
N VAL A 139 4.01 -16.72 -3.69
CA VAL A 139 3.89 -15.52 -2.86
C VAL A 139 2.99 -14.49 -3.54
N VAL A 140 1.86 -14.19 -2.88
CA VAL A 140 0.93 -13.12 -3.29
C VAL A 140 0.82 -12.10 -2.18
N THR A 141 1.05 -10.84 -2.52
CA THR A 141 0.79 -9.71 -1.62
C THR A 141 -0.44 -8.95 -2.10
N GLN A 142 -1.42 -8.77 -1.23
CA GLN A 142 -2.54 -7.86 -1.42
C GLN A 142 -2.39 -6.67 -0.50
N GLN A 143 -2.71 -5.48 -1.01
CA GLN A 143 -2.84 -4.28 -0.20
C GLN A 143 -4.19 -3.64 -0.49
N VAL A 144 -4.87 -3.21 0.56
CA VAL A 144 -6.11 -2.43 0.46
C VAL A 144 -5.90 -1.11 1.16
N GLY A 145 -6.14 -0.01 0.44
CA GLY A 145 -5.99 1.36 0.92
C GLY A 145 -7.35 2.02 1.14
N GLY A 146 -7.51 2.65 2.31
CA GLY A 146 -8.73 3.34 2.71
C GLY A 146 -8.45 4.27 3.89
N PHE A 147 -9.51 4.80 4.50
CA PHE A 147 -9.39 5.65 5.68
C PHE A 147 -9.82 4.89 6.93
N ILE A 148 -9.16 5.19 8.05
CA ILE A 148 -9.46 4.65 9.37
C ILE A 148 -9.58 5.80 10.36
N VAL A 149 -10.35 5.60 11.43
CA VAL A 149 -10.44 6.54 12.55
C VAL A 149 -9.84 5.88 13.79
N LEU A 150 -8.73 6.41 14.28
CA LEU A 150 -8.04 5.94 15.49
C LEU A 150 -8.03 7.05 16.53
N ASN A 151 -8.58 6.78 17.72
CA ASN A 151 -8.69 7.77 18.80
C ASN A 151 -9.31 9.11 18.34
N GLY A 152 -10.34 9.05 17.49
CA GLY A 152 -10.99 10.23 16.90
C GLY A 152 -10.19 10.95 15.81
N THR A 153 -9.01 10.45 15.45
CA THR A 153 -8.16 11.02 14.39
C THR A 153 -8.27 10.18 13.13
N ARG A 154 -8.57 10.82 12.00
CA ARG A 154 -8.69 10.17 10.70
C ARG A 154 -7.32 10.02 10.04
N HIS A 155 -7.00 8.84 9.53
CA HIS A 155 -5.74 8.55 8.84
C HIS A 155 -6.01 7.81 7.53
N TYR A 156 -5.15 8.00 6.53
CA TYR A 156 -5.06 7.06 5.43
C TYR A 156 -4.32 5.82 5.92
N ALA A 157 -4.79 4.63 5.57
CA ALA A 157 -4.13 3.38 5.95
C ALA A 157 -4.14 2.38 4.81
N ARG A 158 -3.14 1.49 4.84
CA ARG A 158 -3.06 0.30 4.00
C ARG A 158 -3.08 -0.94 4.85
N ARG A 159 -4.03 -1.83 4.62
CA ARG A 159 -3.98 -3.20 5.12
C ARG A 159 -3.22 -4.06 4.12
N VAL A 160 -2.21 -4.76 4.60
CA VAL A 160 -1.34 -5.64 3.81
C VAL A 160 -1.63 -7.07 4.23
N LEU A 161 -1.86 -7.93 3.25
CA LEU A 161 -2.00 -9.36 3.42
C LEU A 161 -0.99 -10.06 2.51
N VAL A 162 -0.11 -10.86 3.10
CA VAL A 162 0.80 -11.74 2.37
C VAL A 162 0.34 -13.17 2.57
N ASN A 163 0.10 -13.88 1.48
CA ASN A 163 -0.18 -15.30 1.48
C ASN A 163 0.93 -16.03 0.72
N LYS A 164 1.42 -17.12 1.29
CA LYS A 164 2.32 -18.06 0.65
C LYS A 164 1.61 -19.38 0.36
N GLU A 165 2.10 -20.10 -0.64
CA GLU A 165 1.59 -21.43 -1.00
C GLU A 165 1.79 -22.49 0.09
N ASP A 166 2.80 -22.31 0.96
CA ASP A 166 3.03 -23.18 2.13
C ASP A 166 2.06 -22.92 3.30
N GLY A 167 1.12 -22.00 3.13
CA GLY A 167 0.12 -21.64 4.13
C GLY A 167 0.55 -20.53 5.08
N GLU A 168 1.78 -20.00 4.98
CA GLU A 168 2.18 -18.84 5.76
C GLU A 168 1.35 -17.61 5.35
N ARG A 169 0.73 -17.00 6.37
CA ARG A 169 -0.11 -15.81 6.23
C ARG A 169 0.42 -14.73 7.13
N LEU A 170 0.54 -13.52 6.59
CA LEU A 170 0.89 -12.33 7.37
C LEU A 170 -0.14 -11.23 7.11
N GLU A 171 -0.62 -10.66 8.20
CA GLU A 171 -1.48 -9.48 8.22
C GLU A 171 -0.71 -8.33 8.84
N ALA A 172 -0.73 -7.18 8.19
CA ALA A 172 -0.13 -5.96 8.71
C ALA A 172 -0.94 -4.75 8.27
N LYS A 173 -0.79 -3.63 8.99
CA LYS A 173 -1.40 -2.36 8.64
C LYS A 173 -0.35 -1.27 8.70
N LEU A 174 -0.40 -0.39 7.72
CA LEU A 174 0.43 0.79 7.62
C LEU A 174 -0.49 2.00 7.74
N VAL A 175 -0.19 2.89 8.66
CA VAL A 175 -0.98 4.10 8.93
C VAL A 175 -0.16 5.30 8.49
N TYR A 176 -0.81 6.25 7.83
CA TYR A 176 -0.16 7.43 7.28
C TYR A 176 -0.78 8.72 7.80
N ASP A 177 0.10 9.61 8.22
CA ASP A 177 -0.20 10.98 8.62
C ASP A 177 -0.10 11.91 7.42
N TYR A 178 -1.15 12.69 7.18
CA TYR A 178 -1.15 13.71 6.14
C TYR A 178 -0.18 14.85 6.50
N GLN A 179 0.59 15.30 5.52
CA GLN A 179 1.62 16.33 5.66
C GLN A 179 1.34 17.59 4.82
N GLY A 180 0.42 17.52 3.86
CA GLY A 180 0.12 18.61 2.91
C GLY A 180 0.11 18.13 1.46
#